data_AF-A0A5A7SK64-F1
#
_entry.id   AF-A0A5A7SK64-F1
#
_cell.length_a   1.000
_cell.length_b   1.000
_cell.length_c   1.000
_cell.angle_alpha   90.00
_cell.angle_beta   90.00
_cell.angle_gamma   90.00
#
_symmetry.space_group_name_H-M   'P 1'
#
loop_
_entity.id
_entity.type
_entity.pdbx_description
1 polymer ?
#
loop_
_entity_poly.entity_id
_entity_poly.type
_entity_poly.pdbx_seq_one_letter_code
_entity_poly.pdbx_strand_id
1 'polypeptide(L)'
;MDEDFDIPAAPDMADDLDLPDETVALKVGEEKEIGSQGLKKKLLKEGEGWVTPENGDEVEVHYTGTLLDGTQFDSSRDRGTPFKFTLGQGQVIKGWDLGIKTMKKNEKALFTIPPDLAYGESGSPPTIPPSATLQFDVELLSWTSVKDICKDGGIFKKILTEGDKWDNPKDLDEVLVNFEAKLEDGTLVAKADGVEFTVADGYFCPALAKAVKTMKLGEKALLTVKPQYGFGEKGKSACGNEGAVPPNASLDITLELVSWKTVSEVTPDKKVIKKILKEGEGYEKPNDGAIVKVKLIGKLGDGKIFLRKGHDDGEEPFEFKTDEEQVIDGLDKAVVTMKKGEIALLTIAPEYAFGSSESQQDLAVVPPNSTVYYEVELVAFDKEKESWEMNNQEKIEAAGKKKEEGNVLFKSGKFARASKRYEKAVKFIEYDSSFSEEEKKQAKALKVACNLNNAACKLKLKLYNEAEKLCTKVLELESSNVKALYRRAQAYIQLADLDLAEFDIKKALDIDPNNRDVKLEYKTLKEKVKEYNKKDAKFYGNMFAKMKKVESA
;
A
#
# COMPACT_ATOMS: atom_id res chain seq x y z
N MET A 1 -34.82 3.68 50.76
CA MET A 1 -36.06 3.16 50.17
C MET A 1 -35.71 2.76 48.77
N ASP A 2 -35.34 1.50 48.69
CA ASP A 2 -35.62 0.54 47.61
C ASP A 2 -36.41 1.10 46.44
N GLU A 3 -35.84 0.99 45.24
CA GLU A 3 -36.61 0.72 44.02
C GLU A 3 -35.69 -0.08 43.07
N ASP A 4 -35.86 -1.40 43.14
CA ASP A 4 -35.35 -2.38 42.19
C ASP A 4 -35.97 -2.11 40.81
N PHE A 5 -35.12 -1.78 39.83
CA PHE A 5 -35.50 -1.80 38.42
C PHE A 5 -34.90 -3.06 37.78
N ASP A 6 -35.76 -4.06 37.64
CA ASP A 6 -35.51 -5.36 37.03
C ASP A 6 -35.39 -5.21 35.50
N ILE A 7 -34.20 -5.44 34.94
CA ILE A 7 -33.97 -5.47 33.49
C ILE A 7 -33.84 -6.93 33.07
N PRO A 8 -34.69 -7.45 32.16
CA PRO A 8 -34.64 -8.84 31.75
C PRO A 8 -33.35 -9.13 30.98
N ALA A 9 -32.70 -10.25 31.31
CA ALA A 9 -31.55 -10.77 30.59
C ALA A 9 -31.89 -10.96 29.10
N ALA A 10 -31.11 -10.31 28.24
CA ALA A 10 -31.07 -10.61 26.82
C ALA A 10 -30.52 -12.03 26.63
N PRO A 11 -31.02 -12.81 25.65
CA PRO A 11 -30.55 -14.17 25.42
C PRO A 11 -29.07 -14.15 25.02
N ASP A 12 -28.28 -15.00 25.66
CA ASP A 12 -26.90 -15.32 25.30
C ASP A 12 -26.82 -15.74 23.83
N MET A 13 -26.56 -14.78 22.94
CA MET A 13 -25.94 -15.06 21.64
C MET A 13 -24.44 -15.00 21.85
N ALA A 14 -23.89 -16.08 22.43
CA ALA A 14 -22.48 -16.41 22.27
C ALA A 14 -22.31 -16.96 20.85
N ASP A 15 -22.09 -16.05 19.91
CA ASP A 15 -21.52 -16.35 18.59
C ASP A 15 -20.11 -16.91 18.81
N ASP A 16 -20.00 -18.24 18.77
CA ASP A 16 -19.05 -19.04 17.99
C ASP A 16 -17.71 -18.38 17.56
N LEU A 17 -16.94 -17.90 18.54
CA LEU A 17 -15.53 -17.59 18.36
C LEU A 17 -14.70 -18.75 18.90
N ASP A 18 -14.51 -19.74 18.05
CA ASP A 18 -13.63 -20.90 18.23
C ASP A 18 -12.16 -20.41 18.24
N LEU A 19 -11.69 -20.00 19.42
CA LEU A 19 -10.28 -19.71 19.68
C LEU A 19 -9.52 -21.04 19.79
N PRO A 20 -8.44 -21.27 19.02
CA PRO A 20 -7.69 -22.52 19.08
C PRO A 20 -7.05 -22.69 20.46
N ASP A 21 -7.36 -23.84 21.07
CA ASP A 21 -6.85 -24.36 22.35
C ASP A 21 -5.36 -24.03 22.56
N GLU A 22 -5.07 -23.31 23.64
CA GLU A 22 -3.71 -22.96 24.05
C GLU A 22 -2.88 -24.25 24.21
N THR A 23 -1.85 -24.39 23.38
CA THR A 23 -0.95 -25.54 23.36
C THR A 23 -0.17 -25.65 24.68
N VAL A 24 -0.66 -26.45 25.63
CA VAL A 24 0.16 -26.89 26.77
C VAL A 24 1.29 -27.76 26.22
N ALA A 25 2.53 -27.26 26.33
CA ALA A 25 3.73 -27.98 25.89
C ALA A 25 3.90 -29.28 26.71
N LEU A 26 4.04 -30.41 26.01
CA LEU A 26 4.34 -31.73 26.59
C LEU A 26 5.62 -31.68 27.44
N LYS A 27 5.60 -32.19 28.67
CA LYS A 27 6.81 -32.32 29.50
C LYS A 27 7.50 -33.66 29.26
N VAL A 28 8.80 -33.72 29.54
CA VAL A 28 9.57 -34.97 29.42
C VAL A 28 8.94 -36.08 30.28
N GLY A 29 8.67 -37.21 29.65
CA GLY A 29 8.01 -38.37 30.26
C GLY A 29 6.50 -38.43 30.08
N GLU A 30 5.86 -37.32 29.68
CA GLU A 30 4.41 -37.28 29.41
C GLU A 30 4.10 -37.86 28.02
N GLU A 31 2.97 -38.55 27.93
CA GLU A 31 2.40 -39.10 26.70
C GLU A 31 1.08 -38.39 26.38
N LYS A 32 0.90 -38.00 25.11
CA LYS A 32 -0.32 -37.38 24.62
C LYS A 32 -0.69 -37.97 23.26
N GLU A 33 -1.99 -38.06 23.00
CA GLU A 33 -2.49 -38.42 21.69
C GLU A 33 -2.37 -37.24 20.71
N ILE A 34 -1.87 -37.51 19.51
CA ILE A 34 -1.77 -36.56 18.39
C ILE A 34 -2.92 -36.84 17.44
N GLY A 35 -3.80 -35.85 17.27
CA GLY A 35 -5.01 -35.99 16.46
C GLY A 35 -6.05 -36.89 17.15
N SER A 36 -6.91 -37.51 16.35
CA SER A 36 -8.04 -38.35 16.82
C SER A 36 -7.94 -39.81 16.37
N GLN A 37 -6.81 -40.19 15.78
CA GLN A 37 -6.62 -41.48 15.11
C GLN A 37 -5.76 -42.46 15.92
N GLY A 38 -5.58 -42.23 17.23
CA GLY A 38 -4.87 -43.15 18.13
C GLY A 38 -3.34 -43.05 18.10
N LEU A 39 -2.75 -42.09 17.37
CA LEU A 39 -1.30 -41.85 17.38
C LEU A 39 -0.90 -41.24 18.72
N LYS A 40 -0.01 -41.89 19.47
CA LYS A 40 0.49 -41.34 20.75
C LYS A 40 1.94 -40.92 20.63
N LYS A 41 2.27 -39.79 21.26
CA LYS A 41 3.62 -39.27 21.39
C LYS A 41 3.97 -39.13 22.86
N LYS A 42 5.06 -39.78 23.25
CA LYS A 42 5.70 -39.58 24.54
C LYS A 42 7.01 -38.82 24.38
N LEU A 43 7.14 -37.69 25.06
CA LEU A 43 8.36 -36.89 24.98
C LEU A 43 9.48 -37.55 25.79
N LEU A 44 10.61 -37.87 25.16
CA LEU A 44 11.78 -38.47 25.81
C LEU A 44 12.88 -37.43 26.10
N LYS A 45 13.02 -36.44 25.22
CA LYS A 45 13.95 -35.32 25.38
C LYS A 45 13.38 -34.09 24.69
N GLU A 46 13.37 -32.95 25.38
CA GLU A 46 12.99 -31.66 24.78
C GLU A 46 13.92 -31.29 23.63
N GLY A 47 13.33 -30.73 22.57
CA GLY A 47 14.05 -30.09 21.49
C GLY A 47 14.28 -28.60 21.73
N GLU A 48 15.02 -27.99 20.83
CA GLU A 48 15.41 -26.58 20.86
C GLU A 48 14.46 -25.73 20.00
N GLY A 49 14.21 -24.50 20.45
CA GLY A 49 13.40 -23.53 19.74
C GLY A 49 11.89 -23.81 19.77
N TRP A 50 11.17 -23.13 18.88
CA TRP A 50 9.70 -23.18 18.79
C TRP A 50 9.20 -23.64 17.42
N VAL A 51 10.09 -23.73 16.43
CA VAL A 51 9.75 -24.10 15.05
C VAL A 51 9.77 -25.62 14.91
N THR A 52 8.81 -26.14 14.15
CA THR A 52 8.69 -27.55 13.76
C THR A 52 8.62 -27.65 12.23
N PRO A 53 8.98 -28.79 11.62
CA PRO A 53 8.99 -28.93 10.17
C PRO A 53 7.57 -28.87 9.58
N GLU A 54 7.44 -28.34 8.37
CA GLU A 54 6.18 -28.26 7.62
C GLU A 54 6.09 -29.34 6.53
N ASN A 55 4.88 -29.57 5.99
CA ASN A 55 4.72 -30.48 4.86
C ASN A 55 5.53 -29.96 3.66
N GLY A 56 6.33 -30.85 3.06
CA GLY A 56 7.28 -30.52 2.00
C GLY A 56 8.72 -30.42 2.48
N ASP A 57 8.97 -30.21 3.77
CA ASP A 57 10.32 -30.09 4.30
C ASP A 57 11.09 -31.41 4.21
N GLU A 58 12.39 -31.30 3.91
CA GLU A 58 13.31 -32.44 3.93
C GLU A 58 13.81 -32.64 5.35
N VAL A 59 13.28 -33.63 6.05
CA VAL A 59 13.61 -33.91 7.45
C VAL A 59 14.68 -34.99 7.55
N GLU A 60 15.55 -34.88 8.55
CA GLU A 60 16.62 -35.82 8.86
C GLU A 60 16.43 -36.34 10.29
N VAL A 61 16.26 -37.66 10.43
CA VAL A 61 15.94 -38.30 11.71
C VAL A 61 16.84 -39.50 11.99
N HIS A 62 17.08 -39.75 13.28
CA HIS A 62 17.46 -41.07 13.75
C HIS A 62 16.26 -41.79 14.34
N TYR A 63 16.18 -43.10 14.15
CA TYR A 63 15.10 -43.89 14.73
C TYR A 63 15.46 -45.34 15.02
N THR A 64 14.67 -45.95 15.91
CA THR A 64 14.57 -47.40 16.11
C THR A 64 13.09 -47.78 16.17
N GLY A 65 12.68 -48.72 15.32
CA GLY A 65 11.32 -49.26 15.24
C GLY A 65 11.23 -50.66 15.85
N THR A 66 10.28 -50.83 16.78
CA THR A 66 10.02 -52.08 17.50
C THR A 66 8.53 -52.44 17.49
N LEU A 67 8.23 -53.74 17.57
CA LEU A 67 6.90 -54.23 17.93
C LEU A 67 6.64 -54.00 19.43
N LEU A 68 5.39 -54.13 19.87
CA LEU A 68 5.02 -53.96 21.29
C LEU A 68 5.66 -54.98 22.23
N ASP A 69 6.11 -56.13 21.71
CA ASP A 69 6.86 -57.13 22.47
C ASP A 69 8.36 -56.78 22.62
N GLY A 70 8.79 -55.65 22.04
CA GLY A 70 10.17 -55.18 22.05
C GLY A 70 11.03 -55.68 20.88
N THR A 71 10.48 -56.52 19.99
CA THR A 71 11.22 -57.01 18.82
C THR A 71 11.53 -55.86 17.88
N GLN A 72 12.82 -55.55 17.72
CA GLN A 72 13.28 -54.55 16.75
C GLN A 72 13.18 -55.09 15.34
N PHE A 73 12.53 -54.33 14.44
CA PHE A 73 12.44 -54.67 13.03
C PHE A 73 13.29 -53.74 12.14
N ASP A 74 13.59 -52.52 12.59
CA ASP A 74 14.38 -51.56 11.82
C ASP A 74 15.06 -50.51 12.71
N SER A 75 16.27 -50.07 12.38
CA SER A 75 16.95 -48.97 13.07
C SER A 75 17.94 -48.25 12.16
N SER A 76 17.84 -46.92 12.08
CA SER A 76 18.88 -46.11 11.42
C SER A 76 20.12 -45.92 12.27
N ARG A 77 20.02 -46.12 13.58
CA ARG A 77 21.15 -46.03 14.52
C ARG A 77 22.11 -47.20 14.30
N ASP A 78 21.59 -48.40 14.07
CA ASP A 78 22.40 -49.59 13.75
C ASP A 78 23.14 -49.48 12.42
N ARG A 79 22.56 -48.72 11.47
CA ARG A 79 23.20 -48.40 10.18
C ARG A 79 24.25 -47.29 10.27
N GLY A 80 24.27 -46.54 11.37
CA GLY A 80 25.18 -45.41 11.57
C GLY A 80 24.92 -44.18 10.69
N THR A 81 23.84 -44.17 9.89
CA THR A 81 23.48 -43.07 8.99
C THR A 81 22.05 -42.61 9.25
N PRO A 82 21.79 -41.29 9.43
CA PRO A 82 20.45 -40.75 9.54
C PRO A 82 19.57 -41.08 8.32
N PHE A 83 18.26 -41.06 8.53
CA PHE A 83 17.28 -41.26 7.47
C PHE A 83 16.69 -39.92 7.04
N LYS A 84 16.68 -39.66 5.73
CA LYS A 84 16.16 -38.43 5.12
C LYS A 84 14.92 -38.74 4.30
N PHE A 85 13.88 -37.93 4.46
CA PHE A 85 12.66 -38.04 3.67
C PHE A 85 11.93 -36.69 3.58
N THR A 86 10.99 -36.57 2.65
CA THR A 86 10.13 -35.39 2.49
C THR A 86 8.85 -35.54 3.30
N LEU A 87 8.62 -34.65 4.26
CA LEU A 87 7.51 -34.72 5.21
C LEU A 87 6.17 -34.49 4.51
N GLY A 88 5.17 -35.33 4.79
CA GLY A 88 3.79 -35.15 4.32
C GLY A 88 3.54 -35.52 2.86
N GLN A 89 4.49 -36.19 2.20
CA GLN A 89 4.38 -36.66 0.81
C GLN A 89 4.10 -38.17 0.71
N GLY A 90 3.83 -38.85 1.83
CA GLY A 90 3.56 -40.29 1.84
C GLY A 90 4.77 -41.16 1.52
N GLN A 91 5.99 -40.63 1.67
CA GLN A 91 7.24 -41.42 1.57
C GLN A 91 7.45 -42.35 2.76
N VAL A 92 6.75 -42.08 3.86
CA VAL A 92 6.78 -42.85 5.11
C VAL A 92 5.34 -43.19 5.53
N ILE A 93 5.19 -44.02 6.57
CA ILE A 93 3.88 -44.34 7.14
C ILE A 93 3.17 -43.07 7.65
N LYS A 94 1.83 -43.05 7.59
CA LYS A 94 1.02 -41.87 7.96
C LYS A 94 1.32 -41.36 9.38
N GLY A 95 1.58 -42.27 10.32
CA GLY A 95 1.92 -41.92 11.70
C GLY A 95 3.22 -41.11 11.82
N TRP A 96 4.18 -41.32 10.93
CA TRP A 96 5.41 -40.53 10.87
C TRP A 96 5.15 -39.13 10.32
N ASP A 97 4.39 -39.02 9.22
CA ASP A 97 4.03 -37.72 8.64
C ASP A 97 3.28 -36.83 9.65
N LEU A 98 2.40 -37.42 10.47
CA LEU A 98 1.70 -36.72 11.54
C LEU A 98 2.59 -36.44 12.76
N GLY A 99 3.38 -37.42 13.19
CA GLY A 99 4.17 -37.34 14.42
C GLY A 99 5.35 -36.39 14.32
N ILE A 100 6.16 -36.50 13.27
CA ILE A 100 7.41 -35.73 13.10
C ILE A 100 7.13 -34.23 12.92
N LYS A 101 5.99 -33.88 12.32
CA LYS A 101 5.51 -32.49 12.23
C LYS A 101 5.36 -31.79 13.58
N THR A 102 5.20 -32.55 14.66
CA THR A 102 5.05 -32.02 16.03
C THR A 102 6.38 -31.89 16.79
N MET A 103 7.50 -32.33 16.19
CA MET A 103 8.80 -32.38 16.86
C MET A 103 9.59 -31.09 16.64
N LYS A 104 10.29 -30.66 17.70
CA LYS A 104 11.30 -29.59 17.64
C LYS A 104 12.68 -30.14 17.25
N LYS A 105 13.59 -29.26 16.86
CA LYS A 105 14.97 -29.64 16.54
C LYS A 105 15.64 -30.33 17.74
N ASN A 106 16.37 -31.42 17.53
CA ASN A 106 17.02 -32.24 18.57
C ASN A 106 16.07 -32.92 19.59
N GLU A 107 14.75 -32.87 19.35
CA GLU A 107 13.76 -33.54 20.19
C GLU A 107 13.86 -35.06 20.03
N LYS A 108 13.68 -35.80 21.14
CA LYS A 108 13.47 -37.25 21.12
C LYS A 108 12.07 -37.58 21.59
N ALA A 109 11.37 -38.41 20.83
CA ALA A 109 10.02 -38.85 21.17
C ALA A 109 9.82 -40.32 20.84
N LEU A 110 9.01 -40.99 21.67
CA LEU A 110 8.50 -42.32 21.39
C LEU A 110 7.10 -42.20 20.79
N PHE A 111 6.92 -42.66 19.57
CA PHE A 111 5.62 -42.73 18.91
C PHE A 111 5.04 -44.13 19.02
N THR A 112 3.81 -44.26 19.51
CA THR A 112 3.02 -45.48 19.43
C THR A 112 1.99 -45.31 18.32
N ILE A 113 2.15 -46.08 17.24
CA ILE A 113 1.44 -45.89 15.97
C ILE A 113 0.49 -47.08 15.75
N PRO A 114 -0.84 -46.85 15.70
CA PRO A 114 -1.80 -47.90 15.45
C PRO A 114 -1.71 -48.39 13.99
N PRO A 115 -2.25 -49.60 13.69
CA PRO A 115 -2.11 -50.21 12.37
C PRO A 115 -2.61 -49.35 11.21
N ASP A 116 -3.71 -48.63 11.41
CA ASP A 116 -4.34 -47.76 10.40
C ASP A 116 -3.46 -46.59 9.96
N LEU A 117 -2.51 -46.19 10.81
CA LEU A 117 -1.50 -45.18 10.54
C LEU A 117 -0.12 -45.78 10.20
N ALA A 118 -0.01 -47.11 10.17
CA ALA A 118 1.19 -47.88 9.85
C ALA A 118 0.97 -48.72 8.58
N TYR A 119 1.00 -50.05 8.68
CA TYR A 119 0.90 -51.00 7.56
C TYR A 119 -0.46 -51.71 7.43
N GLY A 120 -1.44 -51.36 8.27
CA GLY A 120 -2.81 -51.87 8.23
C GLY A 120 -2.93 -53.40 8.36
N GLU A 121 -4.03 -53.95 7.86
CA GLU A 121 -4.34 -55.39 7.93
C GLU A 121 -3.36 -56.27 7.15
N SER A 122 -2.64 -55.71 6.18
CA SER A 122 -1.67 -56.48 5.39
C SER A 122 -0.32 -56.65 6.09
N GLY A 123 0.04 -55.74 7.00
CA GLY A 123 1.37 -55.70 7.60
C GLY A 123 2.47 -55.46 6.55
N SER A 124 3.70 -55.85 6.87
CA SER A 124 4.84 -55.90 5.95
C SER A 124 5.65 -57.18 6.19
N PRO A 125 5.20 -58.32 5.66
CA PRO A 125 5.86 -59.60 5.87
C PRO A 125 7.29 -59.63 5.30
N PRO A 126 8.23 -60.36 5.94
CA PRO A 126 8.05 -61.23 7.11
C PRO A 126 8.20 -60.50 8.47
N THR A 127 8.58 -59.23 8.46
CA THR A 127 9.04 -58.50 9.66
C THR A 127 7.93 -57.84 10.46
N ILE A 128 6.86 -57.38 9.79
CA ILE A 128 5.75 -56.67 10.43
C ILE A 128 4.46 -57.49 10.22
N PRO A 129 3.86 -58.04 11.30
CA PRO A 129 2.62 -58.80 11.19
C PRO A 129 1.42 -57.94 10.72
N PRO A 130 0.37 -58.59 10.19
CA PRO A 130 -0.97 -58.00 10.02
C PRO A 130 -1.47 -57.26 11.26
N SER A 131 -2.03 -56.06 11.07
CA SER A 131 -2.67 -55.26 12.13
C SER A 131 -1.77 -54.98 13.34
N ALA A 132 -0.45 -54.84 13.12
CA ALA A 132 0.51 -54.58 14.18
C ALA A 132 0.57 -53.10 14.59
N THR A 133 0.50 -52.84 15.89
CA THR A 133 0.86 -51.54 16.48
C THR A 133 2.37 -51.44 16.61
N LEU A 134 2.94 -50.33 16.15
CA LEU A 134 4.39 -50.11 16.12
C LEU A 134 4.82 -49.07 17.15
N GLN A 135 6.03 -49.23 17.69
CA GLN A 135 6.70 -48.22 18.50
C GLN A 135 7.94 -47.71 17.77
N PHE A 136 8.12 -46.39 17.75
CA PHE A 136 9.27 -45.74 17.14
C PHE A 136 9.90 -44.75 18.12
N ASP A 137 11.13 -45.01 18.56
CA ASP A 137 12.01 -44.01 19.18
C ASP A 137 12.59 -43.17 18.05
N VAL A 138 12.23 -41.89 17.98
CA VAL A 138 12.65 -40.96 16.92
C VAL A 138 13.37 -39.77 17.54
N GLU A 139 14.46 -39.37 16.91
CA GLU A 139 15.21 -38.14 17.17
C GLU A 139 15.22 -37.29 15.91
N LEU A 140 14.64 -36.08 15.98
CA LEU A 140 14.65 -35.12 14.87
C LEU A 140 15.96 -34.33 14.90
N LEU A 141 16.85 -34.57 13.94
CA LEU A 141 18.19 -33.95 13.93
C LEU A 141 18.14 -32.56 13.30
N SER A 142 17.53 -32.46 12.13
CA SER A 142 17.40 -31.22 11.37
C SER A 142 16.33 -31.35 10.29
N TRP A 143 15.94 -30.24 9.71
CA TRP A 143 15.20 -30.21 8.45
C TRP A 143 15.71 -29.07 7.59
N THR A 144 15.49 -29.18 6.28
CA THR A 144 15.64 -28.07 5.35
C THR A 144 14.27 -27.70 4.82
N SER A 145 13.88 -26.43 4.97
CA SER A 145 12.58 -25.99 4.49
C SER A 145 12.52 -25.95 2.98
N VAL A 146 11.56 -26.67 2.40
CA VAL A 146 11.33 -26.74 0.96
C VAL A 146 9.91 -26.27 0.66
N LYS A 147 9.81 -25.15 -0.05
CA LYS A 147 8.52 -24.51 -0.34
C LYS A 147 8.24 -24.53 -1.83
N ASP A 148 7.08 -25.04 -2.22
CA ASP A 148 6.51 -24.78 -3.53
C ASP A 148 5.97 -23.33 -3.55
N ILE A 149 6.78 -22.41 -4.07
CA ILE A 149 6.47 -20.98 -4.02
C ILE A 149 5.37 -20.57 -5.01
N CYS A 150 5.04 -21.44 -5.97
CA CYS A 150 3.99 -21.20 -6.96
C CYS A 150 2.73 -22.03 -6.68
N LYS A 151 2.80 -23.04 -5.81
CA LYS A 151 1.71 -23.98 -5.48
C LYS A 151 1.19 -24.76 -6.68
N ASP A 152 2.03 -24.91 -7.71
CA ASP A 152 1.75 -25.61 -8.95
C ASP A 152 2.82 -26.66 -9.30
N GLY A 153 3.76 -26.91 -8.37
CA GLY A 153 4.91 -27.80 -8.55
C GLY A 153 5.98 -27.23 -9.49
N GLY A 154 5.89 -25.96 -9.88
CA GLY A 154 6.78 -25.36 -10.86
C GLY A 154 8.08 -24.82 -10.29
N ILE A 155 8.11 -24.33 -9.05
CA ILE A 155 9.33 -23.84 -8.39
C ILE A 155 9.36 -24.31 -6.94
N PHE A 156 10.32 -25.17 -6.63
CA PHE A 156 10.62 -25.58 -5.25
C PHE A 156 11.81 -24.78 -4.73
N LYS A 157 11.62 -24.04 -3.64
CA LYS A 157 12.65 -23.27 -2.96
C LYS A 157 13.11 -24.00 -1.71
N LYS A 158 14.33 -24.54 -1.72
CA LYS A 158 15.03 -25.11 -0.56
C LYS A 158 15.89 -24.04 0.10
N ILE A 159 15.54 -23.63 1.32
CA ILE A 159 16.26 -22.58 2.04
C ILE A 159 17.58 -23.15 2.57
N LEU A 160 18.71 -22.61 2.09
CA LEU A 160 20.07 -23.02 2.51
C LEU A 160 20.60 -22.17 3.67
N THR A 161 20.23 -20.90 3.70
CA THR A 161 20.57 -19.95 4.76
C THR A 161 19.38 -19.04 4.97
N GLU A 162 18.93 -18.95 6.22
CA GLU A 162 17.81 -18.07 6.57
C GLU A 162 18.23 -16.60 6.45
N GLY A 163 17.33 -15.78 5.92
CA GLY A 163 17.51 -14.34 5.88
C GLY A 163 16.90 -13.63 7.10
N ASP A 164 17.37 -12.42 7.33
CA ASP A 164 16.88 -11.51 8.35
C ASP A 164 15.66 -10.71 7.89
N LYS A 165 14.94 -10.13 8.87
CA LYS A 165 13.72 -9.33 8.69
C LYS A 165 12.50 -10.13 8.20
N TRP A 166 11.33 -9.53 8.37
CA TRP A 166 10.04 -10.14 8.02
C TRP A 166 9.51 -9.73 6.66
N ASP A 167 10.07 -8.67 6.06
CA ASP A 167 9.58 -8.10 4.80
C ASP A 167 10.24 -8.77 3.58
N ASN A 168 9.59 -8.65 2.43
CA ASN A 168 10.03 -9.23 1.17
C ASN A 168 9.96 -8.20 0.03
N PRO A 169 10.83 -8.30 -0.99
CA PRO A 169 10.78 -7.47 -2.19
C PRO A 169 9.41 -7.49 -2.88
N LYS A 170 8.98 -6.32 -3.37
CA LYS A 170 7.76 -6.11 -4.16
C LYS A 170 8.08 -5.90 -5.63
N ASP A 171 7.05 -5.89 -6.47
CA ASP A 171 7.19 -5.78 -7.93
C ASP A 171 8.04 -4.60 -8.40
N LEU A 172 7.94 -3.44 -7.75
CA LEU A 172 8.70 -2.26 -8.15
C LEU A 172 10.10 -2.21 -7.55
N ASP A 173 10.38 -3.01 -6.53
CA ASP A 173 11.63 -2.95 -5.79
C ASP A 173 12.80 -3.37 -6.69
N GLU A 174 13.95 -2.75 -6.46
CA GLU A 174 15.19 -3.09 -7.14
C GLU A 174 16.01 -4.00 -6.23
N VAL A 175 16.12 -5.27 -6.61
CA VAL A 175 16.83 -6.28 -5.82
C VAL A 175 18.27 -6.39 -6.30
N LEU A 176 19.19 -6.62 -5.37
CA LEU A 176 20.57 -7.01 -5.60
C LEU A 176 20.71 -8.49 -5.24
N VAL A 177 21.09 -9.32 -6.21
CA VAL A 177 21.21 -10.77 -6.00
C VAL A 177 22.53 -11.34 -6.49
N ASN A 178 22.92 -12.48 -5.91
CA ASN A 178 23.91 -13.38 -6.49
C ASN A 178 23.19 -14.65 -6.93
N PHE A 179 23.52 -15.19 -8.11
CA PHE A 179 22.95 -16.48 -8.51
C PHE A 179 23.91 -17.33 -9.33
N GLU A 180 23.67 -18.64 -9.26
CA GLU A 180 24.35 -19.67 -10.04
C GLU A 180 23.30 -20.68 -10.53
N ALA A 181 23.10 -20.76 -11.84
CA ALA A 181 22.11 -21.61 -12.49
C ALA A 181 22.79 -22.79 -13.21
N LYS A 182 22.34 -24.01 -12.90
CA LYS A 182 22.82 -25.28 -13.45
C LYS A 182 21.69 -26.10 -14.06
N LEU A 183 22.04 -26.98 -15.00
CA LEU A 183 21.16 -28.06 -15.45
C LEU A 183 21.14 -29.20 -14.41
N GLU A 184 20.18 -30.12 -14.54
CA GLU A 184 20.06 -31.32 -13.68
C GLU A 184 21.34 -32.20 -13.70
N ASP A 185 22.12 -32.18 -14.80
CA ASP A 185 23.39 -32.89 -14.92
C ASP A 185 24.58 -32.15 -14.27
N GLY A 186 24.34 -30.99 -13.66
CA GLY A 186 25.33 -30.14 -13.00
C GLY A 186 26.03 -29.13 -13.93
N THR A 187 25.72 -29.11 -15.23
CA THR A 187 26.31 -28.17 -16.19
C THR A 187 25.94 -26.74 -15.80
N LEU A 188 26.95 -25.88 -15.61
CA LEU A 188 26.75 -24.46 -15.33
C LEU A 188 26.25 -23.73 -16.58
N VAL A 189 25.11 -23.05 -16.45
CA VAL A 189 24.47 -22.28 -17.53
C VAL A 189 24.71 -20.79 -17.35
N ALA A 190 24.59 -20.28 -16.12
CA ALA A 190 24.81 -18.86 -15.86
C ALA A 190 25.25 -18.64 -14.42
N LYS A 191 26.02 -17.58 -14.21
CA LYS A 191 26.43 -17.12 -12.89
C LYS A 191 26.58 -15.60 -12.92
N ALA A 192 26.06 -14.93 -11.90
CA ALA A 192 26.29 -13.51 -11.69
C ALA A 192 26.41 -13.22 -10.18
N ASP A 193 27.36 -12.35 -9.85
CA ASP A 193 27.55 -11.83 -8.50
C ASP A 193 27.21 -10.33 -8.53
N GLY A 194 26.27 -9.91 -7.69
CA GLY A 194 25.88 -8.51 -7.53
C GLY A 194 25.07 -7.93 -8.69
N VAL A 195 24.12 -8.69 -9.25
CA VAL A 195 23.23 -8.17 -10.30
C VAL A 195 22.03 -7.43 -9.70
N GLU A 196 21.76 -6.22 -10.21
CA GLU A 196 20.59 -5.42 -9.84
C GLU A 196 19.50 -5.54 -10.92
N PHE A 197 18.24 -5.76 -10.51
CA PHE A 197 17.09 -5.71 -11.40
C PHE A 197 15.79 -5.33 -10.67
N THR A 198 14.85 -4.73 -11.40
CA THR A 198 13.48 -4.50 -10.91
C THR A 198 12.72 -5.83 -10.88
N VAL A 199 12.09 -6.18 -9.77
CA VAL A 199 11.41 -7.48 -9.61
C VAL A 199 10.38 -7.75 -10.71
N ALA A 200 9.60 -6.73 -11.12
CA ALA A 200 8.59 -6.85 -12.18
C ALA A 200 9.19 -7.10 -13.58
N ASP A 201 10.35 -6.51 -13.87
CA ASP A 201 11.06 -6.71 -15.14
C ASP A 201 11.70 -8.11 -15.20
N GLY A 202 12.08 -8.62 -14.03
CA GLY A 202 12.74 -9.91 -13.87
C GLY A 202 14.17 -9.93 -14.40
N TYR A 203 14.85 -11.05 -14.21
CA TYR A 203 16.21 -11.26 -14.70
C TYR A 203 16.45 -12.75 -14.97
N PHE A 204 17.19 -13.06 -16.03
CA PHE A 204 17.56 -14.42 -16.47
C PHE A 204 16.39 -15.35 -16.84
N CYS A 205 15.50 -15.68 -15.90
CA CYS A 205 14.28 -16.44 -16.13
C CYS A 205 13.16 -16.01 -15.15
N PRO A 206 11.88 -16.34 -15.44
CA PRO A 206 10.75 -15.98 -14.56
C PRO A 206 10.90 -16.42 -13.10
N ALA A 207 11.62 -17.52 -12.85
CA ALA A 207 11.78 -18.06 -11.50
C ALA A 207 12.51 -17.11 -10.53
N LEU A 208 13.48 -16.32 -10.99
CA LEU A 208 14.22 -15.40 -10.11
C LEU A 208 13.27 -14.35 -9.51
N ALA A 209 12.47 -13.70 -10.36
CA ALA A 209 11.49 -12.69 -9.93
C ALA A 209 10.45 -13.26 -8.95
N LYS A 210 10.01 -14.51 -9.17
CA LYS A 210 9.08 -15.20 -8.26
C LYS A 210 9.73 -15.55 -6.93
N ALA A 211 10.97 -16.03 -6.97
CA ALA A 211 11.70 -16.45 -5.78
C ALA A 211 12.02 -15.27 -4.86
N VAL A 212 12.57 -14.17 -5.39
CA VAL A 212 12.98 -13.01 -4.56
C VAL A 212 11.81 -12.41 -3.76
N LYS A 213 10.58 -12.45 -4.28
CA LYS A 213 9.36 -12.01 -3.55
C LYS A 213 9.03 -12.85 -2.31
N THR A 214 9.65 -14.01 -2.17
CA THR A 214 9.47 -14.91 -1.03
C THR A 214 10.73 -14.97 -0.15
N MET A 215 11.81 -14.31 -0.56
CA MET A 215 13.10 -14.36 0.10
C MET A 215 13.25 -13.20 1.08
N LYS A 216 13.90 -13.49 2.21
CA LYS A 216 14.28 -12.50 3.22
C LYS A 216 15.65 -11.90 2.93
N LEU A 217 15.99 -10.80 3.60
CA LEU A 217 17.28 -10.13 3.43
C LEU A 217 18.43 -11.07 3.82
N GLY A 218 19.36 -11.32 2.91
CA GLY A 218 20.46 -12.27 3.11
C GLY A 218 20.08 -13.74 2.96
N GLU A 219 18.83 -14.06 2.62
CA GLU A 219 18.41 -15.45 2.40
C GLU A 219 19.16 -16.04 1.21
N LYS A 220 19.64 -17.27 1.37
CA LYS A 220 20.21 -18.07 0.29
C LYS A 220 19.39 -19.33 0.11
N ALA A 221 18.98 -19.62 -1.12
CA ALA A 221 18.13 -20.75 -1.43
C ALA A 221 18.59 -21.48 -2.71
N LEU A 222 18.31 -22.77 -2.77
CA LEU A 222 18.37 -23.57 -3.98
C LEU A 222 16.97 -23.67 -4.56
N LEU A 223 16.79 -23.23 -5.80
CA LEU A 223 15.55 -23.31 -6.56
C LEU A 223 15.63 -24.49 -7.52
N THR A 224 14.72 -25.45 -7.41
CA THR A 224 14.48 -26.43 -8.47
C THR A 224 13.33 -25.91 -9.33
N VAL A 225 13.65 -25.53 -10.56
CA VAL A 225 12.80 -24.76 -11.46
C VAL A 225 12.37 -25.62 -12.63
N LYS A 226 11.07 -25.84 -12.78
CA LYS A 226 10.50 -26.54 -13.93
C LYS A 226 10.53 -25.65 -15.19
N PRO A 227 10.50 -26.25 -16.40
CA PRO A 227 10.69 -25.52 -17.65
C PRO A 227 9.79 -24.30 -17.83
N GLN A 228 8.53 -24.36 -17.37
CA GLN A 228 7.57 -23.25 -17.46
C GLN A 228 8.01 -21.96 -16.76
N TYR A 229 8.89 -22.05 -15.75
CA TYR A 229 9.47 -20.91 -15.03
C TYR A 229 10.96 -20.69 -15.36
N GLY A 230 11.54 -21.57 -16.20
CA GLY A 230 12.85 -21.44 -16.80
C GLY A 230 12.74 -20.89 -18.23
N PHE A 231 13.10 -21.71 -19.22
CA PHE A 231 13.12 -21.34 -20.65
C PHE A 231 12.10 -22.11 -21.53
N GLY A 232 11.25 -22.92 -20.90
CA GLY A 232 10.13 -23.63 -21.54
C GLY A 232 10.53 -24.52 -22.71
N GLU A 233 9.59 -24.73 -23.62
CA GLU A 233 9.77 -25.58 -24.82
C GLU A 233 10.82 -25.06 -25.80
N LYS A 234 11.14 -23.77 -25.75
CA LYS A 234 12.14 -23.17 -26.66
C LYS A 234 13.56 -23.38 -26.16
N GLY A 235 13.74 -23.55 -24.85
CA GLY A 235 15.06 -23.48 -24.24
C GLY A 235 15.71 -22.11 -24.47
N LYS A 236 17.03 -22.07 -24.38
CA LYS A 236 17.84 -20.86 -24.61
C LYS A 236 19.12 -21.23 -25.34
N SER A 237 19.44 -20.51 -26.40
CA SER A 237 20.75 -20.64 -27.06
C SER A 237 21.83 -19.98 -26.22
N ALA A 238 23.07 -20.46 -26.31
CA ALA A 238 24.20 -19.83 -25.64
C ALA A 238 24.34 -18.37 -26.11
N CYS A 239 24.59 -17.45 -25.17
CA CYS A 239 24.72 -16.03 -25.44
C CYS A 239 25.75 -15.41 -24.49
N GLY A 240 26.81 -14.81 -25.04
CA GLY A 240 27.90 -14.25 -24.24
C GLY A 240 28.52 -15.29 -23.31
N ASN A 241 28.47 -15.03 -22.01
CA ASN A 241 29.00 -15.91 -20.96
C ASN A 241 27.97 -16.93 -20.45
N GLU A 242 26.75 -16.94 -21.00
CA GLU A 242 25.69 -17.86 -20.61
C GLU A 242 25.63 -19.05 -21.55
N GLY A 243 25.64 -20.26 -20.97
CA GLY A 243 25.49 -21.52 -21.68
C GLY A 243 24.10 -21.73 -22.26
N ALA A 244 23.99 -22.71 -23.16
CA ALA A 244 22.71 -23.11 -23.73
C ALA A 244 21.87 -23.88 -22.70
N VAL A 245 20.56 -23.65 -22.72
CA VAL A 245 19.57 -24.45 -21.98
C VAL A 245 18.74 -25.25 -23.00
N PRO A 246 18.73 -26.58 -22.93
CA PRO A 246 17.90 -27.39 -23.81
C PRO A 246 16.40 -27.06 -23.66
N PRO A 247 15.61 -27.24 -24.72
CA PRO A 247 14.15 -27.30 -24.65
C PRO A 247 13.67 -28.18 -23.49
N ASN A 248 12.71 -27.69 -22.70
CA ASN A 248 12.10 -28.41 -21.59
C ASN A 248 13.06 -28.86 -20.47
N ALA A 249 14.24 -28.25 -20.36
CA ALA A 249 15.14 -28.53 -19.25
C ALA A 249 14.67 -27.87 -17.95
N SER A 250 14.76 -28.59 -16.83
CA SER A 250 14.69 -27.99 -15.50
C SER A 250 16.03 -27.33 -15.16
N LEU A 251 16.00 -26.38 -14.21
CA LEU A 251 17.18 -25.71 -13.71
C LEU A 251 17.28 -25.83 -12.19
N ASP A 252 18.49 -26.00 -11.70
CA ASP A 252 18.84 -25.83 -10.29
C ASP A 252 19.57 -24.49 -10.13
N ILE A 253 18.94 -23.54 -9.46
CA ILE A 253 19.44 -22.17 -9.31
C ILE A 253 19.73 -21.90 -7.83
N THR A 254 21.00 -21.75 -7.48
CA THR A 254 21.37 -21.17 -6.19
C THR A 254 21.19 -19.66 -6.28
N LEU A 255 20.35 -19.08 -5.43
CA LEU A 255 20.01 -17.66 -5.42
C LEU A 255 20.22 -17.09 -4.01
N GLU A 256 20.84 -15.92 -3.92
CA GLU A 256 21.06 -15.17 -2.69
C GLU A 256 20.48 -13.77 -2.85
N LEU A 257 19.58 -13.36 -1.96
CA LEU A 257 19.04 -12.00 -1.92
C LEU A 257 19.93 -11.13 -1.03
N VAL A 258 20.86 -10.38 -1.65
CA VAL A 258 21.86 -9.59 -0.92
C VAL A 258 21.21 -8.37 -0.27
N SER A 259 20.43 -7.61 -1.03
CA SER A 259 19.70 -6.43 -0.54
C SER A 259 18.62 -6.02 -1.55
N TRP A 260 17.79 -5.04 -1.20
CA TRP A 260 16.92 -4.37 -2.16
C TRP A 260 16.69 -2.92 -1.77
N LYS A 261 16.34 -2.10 -2.76
CA LYS A 261 15.92 -0.71 -2.62
C LYS A 261 14.41 -0.66 -2.84
N THR A 262 13.68 -0.18 -1.84
CA THR A 262 12.21 -0.10 -1.94
C THR A 262 11.79 1.00 -2.90
N VAL A 263 10.91 0.67 -3.83
CA VAL A 263 10.36 1.60 -4.81
C VAL A 263 8.84 1.68 -4.65
N SER A 264 8.33 2.90 -4.58
CA SER A 264 6.90 3.18 -4.37
C SER A 264 6.39 4.19 -5.38
N GLU A 265 5.16 3.97 -5.85
CA GLU A 265 4.39 4.95 -6.61
C GLU A 265 3.82 5.99 -5.63
N VAL A 266 4.25 7.25 -5.74
CA VAL A 266 3.76 8.36 -4.90
C VAL A 266 2.40 8.85 -5.40
N THR A 267 2.17 8.82 -6.71
CA THR A 267 0.92 9.21 -7.34
C THR A 267 0.20 8.01 -7.96
N PRO A 268 -1.15 7.96 -7.95
CA PRO A 268 -1.91 6.85 -8.52
C PRO A 268 -1.69 6.60 -10.02
N ASP A 269 -1.29 7.64 -10.76
CA ASP A 269 -0.98 7.58 -12.18
C ASP A 269 0.47 7.17 -12.48
N LYS A 270 1.24 6.80 -11.44
CA LYS A 270 2.63 6.32 -11.53
C LYS A 270 3.63 7.33 -12.11
N LYS A 271 3.25 8.60 -12.16
CA LYS A 271 4.08 9.68 -12.71
C LYS A 271 5.08 10.27 -11.71
N VAL A 272 4.91 9.96 -10.43
CA VAL A 272 5.89 10.26 -9.38
C VAL A 272 6.29 8.95 -8.72
N ILE A 273 7.55 8.56 -8.89
CA ILE A 273 8.11 7.33 -8.34
C ILE A 273 9.17 7.71 -7.31
N LYS A 274 9.12 7.08 -6.15
CA LYS A 274 10.10 7.24 -5.08
C LYS A 274 10.87 5.95 -4.89
N LYS A 275 12.19 6.00 -4.96
CA LYS A 275 13.11 4.91 -4.64
C LYS A 275 13.90 5.26 -3.40
N ILE A 276 13.77 4.47 -2.34
CA ILE A 276 14.49 4.69 -1.08
C ILE A 276 15.94 4.24 -1.26
N LEU A 277 16.88 5.17 -1.04
CA LEU A 277 18.32 4.92 -1.04
C LEU A 277 18.84 4.64 0.37
N LYS A 278 18.24 5.30 1.37
CA LYS A 278 18.50 5.08 2.79
C LYS A 278 17.18 5.17 3.56
N GLU A 279 16.89 4.15 4.36
CA GLU A 279 15.72 4.13 5.23
C GLU A 279 15.78 5.26 6.27
N GLY A 280 14.65 5.91 6.49
CA GLY A 280 14.48 6.86 7.58
C GLY A 280 14.08 6.19 8.90
N GLU A 281 14.16 6.97 9.97
CA GLU A 281 13.86 6.56 11.33
C GLU A 281 12.41 6.91 11.72
N GLY A 282 11.84 6.11 12.62
CA GLY A 282 10.49 6.32 13.13
C GLY A 282 9.37 5.94 12.16
N TYR A 283 8.14 6.21 12.59
CA TYR A 283 6.91 5.91 11.85
C TYR A 283 6.22 7.16 11.31
N GLU A 284 6.55 8.32 11.85
CA GLU A 284 5.92 9.58 11.49
C GLU A 284 6.40 10.09 10.14
N LYS A 285 5.50 10.81 9.48
CA LYS A 285 5.72 11.47 8.20
C LYS A 285 5.14 12.88 8.26
N PRO A 286 5.64 13.82 7.43
CA PRO A 286 5.01 15.13 7.29
C PRO A 286 3.53 14.99 6.88
N ASN A 287 2.69 15.93 7.28
CA ASN A 287 1.31 16.07 6.78
C ASN A 287 1.16 17.35 5.93
N ASP A 288 -0.01 17.57 5.34
CA ASP A 288 -0.29 18.76 4.52
C ASP A 288 -0.22 20.03 5.38
N GLY A 289 0.75 20.90 5.08
CA GLY A 289 1.07 22.10 5.83
C GLY A 289 2.18 21.93 6.87
N ALA A 290 2.83 20.77 6.94
CA ALA A 290 4.05 20.61 7.72
C ALA A 290 5.17 21.51 7.20
N ILE A 291 6.02 21.99 8.11
CA ILE A 291 7.29 22.62 7.74
C ILE A 291 8.31 21.50 7.61
N VAL A 292 8.96 21.38 6.46
CA VAL A 292 9.94 20.32 6.17
C VAL A 292 11.29 20.93 5.85
N LYS A 293 12.34 20.29 6.35
CA LYS A 293 13.74 20.65 6.15
C LYS A 293 14.40 19.54 5.35
N VAL A 294 14.82 19.85 4.14
CA VAL A 294 15.37 18.88 3.19
C VAL A 294 16.73 19.31 2.66
N LYS A 295 17.55 18.35 2.25
CA LYS A 295 18.63 18.59 1.30
C LYS A 295 18.24 17.99 -0.03
N LEU A 296 18.45 18.72 -1.12
CA LEU A 296 17.96 18.32 -2.43
C LEU A 296 18.95 18.60 -3.56
N ILE A 297 19.06 17.64 -4.47
CA ILE A 297 19.80 17.76 -5.72
C ILE A 297 18.87 17.38 -6.87
N GLY A 298 18.51 18.35 -7.72
CA GLY A 298 17.71 18.16 -8.92
C GLY A 298 18.59 17.96 -10.16
N LYS A 299 18.33 16.88 -10.91
CA LYS A 299 19.07 16.45 -12.10
C LYS A 299 18.13 16.22 -13.29
N LEU A 300 18.60 16.54 -14.50
CA LEU A 300 17.96 16.13 -15.76
C LEU A 300 18.30 14.66 -16.09
N GLY A 301 17.63 14.08 -17.08
CA GLY A 301 17.87 12.69 -17.51
C GLY A 301 19.26 12.42 -18.08
N ASP A 302 19.99 13.46 -18.50
CA ASP A 302 21.40 13.38 -18.91
C ASP A 302 22.38 13.48 -17.71
N GLY A 303 21.86 13.58 -16.48
CA GLY A 303 22.62 13.73 -15.25
C GLY A 303 23.01 15.17 -14.90
N LYS A 304 22.68 16.17 -15.75
CA LYS A 304 23.02 17.57 -15.49
C LYS A 304 22.25 18.09 -14.27
N ILE A 305 22.97 18.60 -13.27
CA ILE A 305 22.38 19.20 -12.07
C ILE A 305 21.83 20.58 -12.43
N PHE A 306 20.55 20.82 -12.15
CA PHE A 306 19.90 22.12 -12.35
C PHE A 306 19.60 22.84 -11.04
N LEU A 307 19.58 22.11 -9.91
CA LEU A 307 19.26 22.63 -8.59
C LEU A 307 20.05 21.87 -7.52
N ARG A 308 20.60 22.59 -6.55
CA ARG A 308 21.23 22.04 -5.33
C ARG A 308 20.91 22.96 -4.17
N LYS A 309 20.33 22.45 -3.08
CA LYS A 309 20.01 23.24 -1.88
C LYS A 309 20.25 22.44 -0.61
N GLY A 310 20.80 23.08 0.42
CA GLY A 310 21.03 22.51 1.75
C GLY A 310 22.21 21.54 1.83
N HIS A 311 23.06 21.50 0.79
CA HIS A 311 24.21 20.58 0.69
C HIS A 311 25.57 21.28 0.79
N ASP A 312 25.59 22.60 0.89
CA ASP A 312 26.83 23.36 0.93
C ASP A 312 27.29 23.55 2.38
N ASP A 313 28.61 23.56 2.60
CA ASP A 313 29.17 23.63 3.96
C ASP A 313 28.74 24.90 4.68
N GLY A 314 28.03 24.75 5.80
CA GLY A 314 27.50 25.86 6.59
C GLY A 314 26.12 26.37 6.13
N GLU A 315 25.53 25.80 5.08
CA GLU A 315 24.17 26.11 4.64
C GLU A 315 23.14 25.37 5.50
N GLU A 316 22.06 26.05 5.91
CA GLU A 316 20.93 25.40 6.56
C GLU A 316 20.16 24.52 5.55
N PRO A 317 19.55 23.40 5.99
CA PRO A 317 18.66 22.62 5.14
C PRO A 317 17.57 23.50 4.51
N PHE A 318 17.22 23.24 3.26
CA PHE A 318 16.17 23.98 2.58
C PHE A 318 14.83 23.72 3.25
N GLU A 319 14.23 24.80 3.76
CA GLU A 319 12.94 24.76 4.43
C GLU A 319 11.80 25.15 3.47
N PHE A 320 10.75 24.34 3.43
CA PHE A 320 9.51 24.72 2.79
C PHE A 320 8.30 24.15 3.54
N LYS A 321 7.11 24.68 3.26
CA LYS A 321 5.84 24.20 3.83
C LYS A 321 5.09 23.36 2.80
N THR A 322 4.70 22.14 3.18
CA THR A 322 3.98 21.21 2.28
C THR A 322 2.59 21.74 1.93
N ASP A 323 2.06 21.35 0.77
CA ASP A 323 0.80 21.85 0.19
C ASP A 323 0.78 23.39 -0.05
N GLU A 324 1.91 24.11 0.05
CA GLU A 324 2.00 25.55 -0.24
C GLU A 324 2.56 25.88 -1.64
N GLU A 325 2.81 24.88 -2.49
CA GLU A 325 3.39 25.02 -3.84
C GLU A 325 4.66 25.89 -3.84
N GLN A 326 5.48 25.74 -2.80
CA GLN A 326 6.80 26.37 -2.72
C GLN A 326 7.85 25.59 -3.53
N VAL A 327 7.52 24.35 -3.88
CA VAL A 327 8.28 23.44 -4.74
C VAL A 327 7.35 22.85 -5.81
N ILE A 328 7.92 22.10 -6.76
CA ILE A 328 7.15 21.34 -7.75
C ILE A 328 6.25 20.31 -7.07
N ASP A 329 5.06 20.07 -7.62
CA ASP A 329 4.00 19.25 -7.02
C ASP A 329 4.47 17.81 -6.70
N GLY A 330 5.28 17.22 -7.58
CA GLY A 330 5.83 15.89 -7.37
C GLY A 330 6.80 15.81 -6.20
N LEU A 331 7.59 16.86 -5.96
CA LEU A 331 8.50 16.92 -4.82
C LEU A 331 7.71 17.08 -3.51
N ASP A 332 6.70 17.96 -3.51
CA ASP A 332 5.82 18.19 -2.36
C ASP A 332 5.13 16.88 -1.93
N LYS A 333 4.49 16.20 -2.89
CA LYS A 333 3.82 14.91 -2.68
C LYS A 333 4.77 13.82 -2.21
N ALA A 334 5.98 13.76 -2.77
CA ALA A 334 6.95 12.74 -2.40
C ALA A 334 7.45 12.92 -0.97
N VAL A 335 7.78 14.15 -0.55
CA VAL A 335 8.32 14.43 0.79
C VAL A 335 7.34 14.06 1.90
N VAL A 336 6.02 14.23 1.68
CA VAL A 336 4.97 13.79 2.62
C VAL A 336 4.96 12.26 2.83
N THR A 337 5.55 11.49 1.91
CA THR A 337 5.66 10.02 2.07
C THR A 337 6.93 9.57 2.78
N MET A 338 7.88 10.48 3.02
CA MET A 338 9.21 10.18 3.56
C MET A 338 9.24 10.21 5.08
N LYS A 339 10.17 9.44 5.67
CA LYS A 339 10.49 9.45 7.10
C LYS A 339 11.68 10.37 7.39
N LYS A 340 11.82 10.78 8.66
CA LYS A 340 12.98 11.55 9.10
C LYS A 340 14.28 10.78 8.85
N GLY A 341 15.28 11.42 8.24
CA GLY A 341 16.56 10.81 7.85
C GLY A 341 16.53 9.95 6.59
N GLU A 342 15.35 9.78 5.95
CA GLU A 342 15.22 9.04 4.69
C GLU A 342 15.95 9.78 3.56
N ILE A 343 16.71 9.03 2.76
CA ILE A 343 17.28 9.52 1.50
C ILE A 343 16.59 8.77 0.37
N ALA A 344 16.02 9.50 -0.58
CA ALA A 344 15.30 8.93 -1.69
C ALA A 344 15.67 9.57 -3.03
N LEU A 345 15.64 8.76 -4.09
CA LEU A 345 15.65 9.21 -5.47
C LEU A 345 14.21 9.27 -5.98
N LEU A 346 13.79 10.45 -6.43
CA LEU A 346 12.49 10.71 -7.00
C LEU A 346 12.61 10.83 -8.51
N THR A 347 11.74 10.13 -9.24
CA THR A 347 11.53 10.32 -10.68
C THR A 347 10.19 11.01 -10.87
N ILE A 348 10.20 12.24 -11.40
CA ILE A 348 9.03 13.10 -11.47
C ILE A 348 8.76 13.44 -12.94
N ALA A 349 7.63 12.94 -13.46
CA ALA A 349 7.18 13.25 -14.82
C ALA A 349 6.80 14.73 -14.95
N PRO A 350 6.77 15.27 -16.19
CA PRO A 350 6.63 16.71 -16.41
C PRO A 350 5.37 17.33 -15.81
N GLU A 351 4.26 16.58 -15.75
CA GLU A 351 2.98 17.04 -15.21
C GLU A 351 3.03 17.37 -13.72
N TYR A 352 3.97 16.76 -12.99
CA TYR A 352 4.24 17.01 -11.57
C TYR A 352 5.53 17.81 -11.35
N ALA A 353 6.22 18.18 -12.42
CA ALA A 353 7.45 18.96 -12.40
C ALA A 353 7.21 20.37 -12.98
N PHE A 354 7.86 20.71 -14.10
CA PHE A 354 7.81 22.04 -14.72
C PHE A 354 6.82 22.15 -15.90
N GLY A 355 6.12 21.06 -16.23
CA GLY A 355 5.09 21.03 -17.26
C GLY A 355 5.62 21.35 -18.66
N SER A 356 4.79 22.01 -19.47
CA SER A 356 5.08 22.36 -20.86
C SER A 356 5.84 23.67 -21.05
N SER A 357 6.35 24.26 -19.97
CA SER A 357 7.11 25.51 -20.00
C SER A 357 8.56 25.26 -19.63
N GLU A 358 9.45 26.05 -20.23
CA GLU A 358 10.85 26.08 -19.82
C GLU A 358 10.96 26.67 -18.42
N SER A 359 11.87 26.13 -17.60
CA SER A 359 12.13 26.65 -16.26
C SER A 359 13.60 26.97 -16.06
N GLN A 360 13.90 28.25 -15.80
CA GLN A 360 15.22 28.67 -15.36
C GLN A 360 15.44 28.28 -13.90
N GLN A 361 16.41 27.42 -13.64
CA GLN A 361 16.86 27.03 -12.30
C GLN A 361 18.26 27.59 -12.03
N ASP A 362 18.70 27.50 -10.77
CA ASP A 362 19.93 28.13 -10.28
C ASP A 362 21.18 27.73 -11.08
N LEU A 363 21.25 26.45 -11.50
CA LEU A 363 22.44 25.89 -12.16
C LEU A 363 22.22 25.56 -13.64
N ALA A 364 20.98 25.35 -14.08
CA ALA A 364 20.67 25.05 -15.47
C ALA A 364 19.22 25.37 -15.83
N VAL A 365 18.95 25.42 -17.13
CA VAL A 365 17.59 25.49 -17.66
C VAL A 365 17.01 24.08 -17.74
N VAL A 366 15.78 23.91 -17.27
CA VAL A 366 14.99 22.70 -17.46
C VAL A 366 14.09 22.87 -18.68
N PRO A 367 14.26 22.08 -19.74
CA PRO A 367 13.44 22.17 -20.94
C PRO A 367 11.96 21.83 -20.68
N PRO A 368 11.03 22.33 -21.51
CA PRO A 368 9.63 21.90 -21.49
C PRO A 368 9.48 20.39 -21.56
N ASN A 369 8.49 19.85 -20.85
CA ASN A 369 8.14 18.43 -20.82
C ASN A 369 9.28 17.50 -20.37
N SER A 370 10.20 18.00 -19.54
CA SER A 370 11.29 17.18 -18.99
C SER A 370 10.85 16.37 -17.78
N THR A 371 11.16 15.08 -17.79
CA THR A 371 11.18 14.27 -16.55
C THR A 371 12.43 14.64 -15.77
N VAL A 372 12.27 14.90 -14.47
CA VAL A 372 13.34 15.34 -13.58
C VAL A 372 13.58 14.34 -12.46
N TYR A 373 14.81 14.30 -11.98
CA TYR A 373 15.25 13.39 -10.94
C TYR A 373 15.69 14.20 -9.72
N TYR A 374 15.18 13.86 -8.55
CA TYR A 374 15.57 14.52 -7.30
C TYR A 374 16.16 13.51 -6.33
N GLU A 375 17.37 13.76 -5.88
CA GLU A 375 17.90 13.11 -4.68
C GLU A 375 17.54 13.97 -3.49
N VAL A 376 16.79 13.43 -2.53
CA VAL A 376 16.23 14.18 -1.40
C VAL A 376 16.58 13.48 -0.09
N GLU A 377 17.16 14.22 0.85
CA GLU A 377 17.30 13.84 2.26
C GLU A 377 16.27 14.61 3.09
N LEU A 378 15.33 13.92 3.75
CA LEU A 378 14.41 14.55 4.69
C LEU A 378 15.08 14.68 6.06
N VAL A 379 15.68 15.84 6.36
CA VAL A 379 16.46 16.06 7.58
C VAL A 379 15.56 16.15 8.82
N ALA A 380 14.50 16.95 8.73
CA ALA A 380 13.54 17.15 9.82
C ALA A 380 12.20 17.65 9.29
N PHE A 381 11.15 17.53 10.10
CA PHE A 381 9.86 18.16 9.82
C PHE A 381 9.11 18.46 11.11
N ASP A 382 8.28 19.49 11.07
CA ASP A 382 7.33 19.88 12.09
C ASP A 382 5.92 19.80 11.49
N LYS A 383 5.10 18.85 11.96
CA LYS A 383 3.76 18.62 11.43
C LYS A 383 2.84 19.82 11.68
N GLU A 384 1.92 20.09 10.75
CA GLU A 384 0.81 20.99 11.04
C GLU A 384 -0.09 20.30 12.07
N LYS A 385 -0.47 21.03 13.12
CA LYS A 385 -1.42 20.50 14.10
C LYS A 385 -2.71 20.09 13.40
N GLU A 386 -3.23 18.94 13.77
CA GLU A 386 -4.50 18.45 13.27
C GLU A 386 -5.66 19.04 14.08
N SER A 387 -6.86 19.04 13.49
CA SER A 387 -8.04 19.67 14.13
C SER A 387 -8.36 19.09 15.52
N TRP A 388 -8.10 17.80 15.77
CA TRP A 388 -8.32 17.20 17.08
C TRP A 388 -7.26 17.57 18.13
N GLU A 389 -6.09 18.07 17.72
CA GLU A 389 -5.02 18.52 18.61
C GLU A 389 -5.19 19.99 19.04
N MET A 390 -6.13 20.70 18.39
CA MET A 390 -6.42 22.10 18.64
C MET A 390 -7.61 22.27 19.59
N ASN A 391 -7.49 23.22 20.51
CA ASN A 391 -8.66 23.72 21.24
C ASN A 391 -9.56 24.61 20.36
N ASN A 392 -10.76 24.94 20.83
CA ASN A 392 -11.74 25.73 20.05
C ASN A 392 -11.19 27.07 19.56
N GLN A 393 -10.44 27.78 20.41
CA GLN A 393 -9.87 29.08 20.08
C GLN A 393 -8.74 28.95 19.03
N GLU A 394 -7.86 27.96 19.18
CA GLU A 394 -6.82 27.64 18.19
C GLU A 394 -7.43 27.31 16.81
N LYS A 395 -8.56 26.60 16.77
CA LYS A 395 -9.28 26.31 15.51
C LYS A 395 -9.77 27.58 14.82
N ILE A 396 -10.34 28.51 15.59
CA ILE A 396 -10.83 29.79 15.06
C ILE A 396 -9.67 30.64 14.53
N GLU A 397 -8.56 30.69 15.27
CA GLU A 397 -7.35 31.40 14.85
C GLU A 397 -6.72 30.79 13.60
N ALA A 398 -6.61 29.45 13.55
CA ALA A 398 -6.11 28.72 12.38
C ALA A 398 -6.99 28.99 11.14
N ALA A 399 -8.31 28.96 11.30
CA ALA A 399 -9.25 29.31 10.23
C ALA A 399 -9.08 30.75 9.76
N GLY A 400 -8.91 31.69 10.69
CA GLY A 400 -8.62 33.10 10.39
C GLY A 400 -7.35 33.27 9.57
N LYS A 401 -6.25 32.60 9.98
CA LYS A 401 -4.98 32.62 9.26
C LYS A 401 -5.12 32.06 7.84
N LYS A 402 -5.75 30.90 7.67
CA LYS A 402 -5.99 30.29 6.35
C LYS A 402 -6.85 31.17 5.43
N LYS A 403 -7.84 31.88 5.99
CA LYS A 403 -8.63 32.87 5.24
C LYS A 403 -7.75 34.01 4.72
N GLU A 404 -6.83 34.54 5.53
CA GLU A 404 -5.93 35.61 5.09
C GLU A 404 -4.91 35.13 4.04
N GLU A 405 -4.37 33.92 4.19
CA GLU A 405 -3.54 33.27 3.16
C GLU A 405 -4.32 33.17 1.81
N GLY A 406 -5.59 32.75 1.87
CA GLY A 406 -6.50 32.73 0.73
C GLY A 406 -6.70 34.11 0.10
N ASN A 407 -6.83 35.17 0.92
CA ASN A 407 -6.98 36.54 0.44
C ASN A 407 -5.75 37.03 -0.34
N VAL A 408 -4.55 36.70 0.14
CA VAL A 408 -3.29 37.03 -0.55
C VAL A 408 -3.22 36.34 -1.91
N LEU A 409 -3.59 35.06 -1.97
CA LEU A 409 -3.63 34.29 -3.22
C LEU A 409 -4.69 34.81 -4.20
N PHE A 410 -5.86 35.19 -3.69
CA PHE A 410 -6.93 35.76 -4.49
C PHE A 410 -6.49 37.07 -5.15
N LYS A 411 -5.83 37.97 -4.39
CA LYS A 411 -5.26 39.21 -4.91
C LYS A 411 -4.18 38.97 -5.96
N SER A 412 -3.44 37.87 -5.84
CA SER A 412 -2.42 37.44 -6.80
C SER A 412 -2.98 36.70 -8.02
N GLY A 413 -4.31 36.61 -8.18
CA GLY A 413 -4.97 35.94 -9.30
C GLY A 413 -4.94 34.40 -9.24
N LYS A 414 -4.43 33.81 -8.16
CA LYS A 414 -4.30 32.35 -7.98
C LYS A 414 -5.58 31.76 -7.39
N PHE A 415 -6.68 31.83 -8.13
CA PHE A 415 -8.03 31.52 -7.63
C PHE A 415 -8.22 30.08 -7.14
N ALA A 416 -7.64 29.09 -7.84
CA ALA A 416 -7.73 27.68 -7.43
C ALA A 416 -7.05 27.43 -6.08
N ARG A 417 -5.94 28.11 -5.80
CA ARG A 417 -5.23 28.00 -4.52
C ARG A 417 -5.96 28.74 -3.41
N ALA A 418 -6.45 29.94 -3.71
CA ALA A 418 -7.28 30.69 -2.77
C ALA A 418 -8.50 29.86 -2.33
N SER A 419 -9.16 29.19 -3.28
CA SER A 419 -10.26 28.23 -3.03
C SER A 419 -9.86 27.17 -2.00
N LYS A 420 -8.74 26.45 -2.20
CA LYS A 420 -8.26 25.43 -1.26
C LYS A 420 -8.01 25.99 0.14
N ARG A 421 -7.45 27.19 0.26
CA ARG A 421 -7.20 27.83 1.56
C ARG A 421 -8.49 28.18 2.30
N TYR A 422 -9.51 28.70 1.60
CA TYR A 422 -10.82 28.93 2.20
C TYR A 422 -11.52 27.63 2.60
N GLU A 423 -11.38 26.55 1.82
CA GLU A 423 -11.91 25.24 2.17
C GLU A 423 -11.24 24.68 3.44
N LYS A 424 -9.90 24.77 3.55
CA LYS A 424 -9.16 24.38 4.76
C LYS A 424 -9.57 25.23 5.96
N ALA A 425 -9.79 26.53 5.77
CA ALA A 425 -10.28 27.42 6.83
C ALA A 425 -11.66 26.98 7.36
N VAL A 426 -12.61 26.65 6.48
CA VAL A 426 -13.94 26.19 6.89
C VAL A 426 -13.89 24.85 7.61
N LYS A 427 -13.03 23.91 7.17
CA LYS A 427 -12.86 22.60 7.81
C LYS A 427 -12.46 22.69 9.29
N PHE A 428 -11.60 23.64 9.67
CA PHE A 428 -11.21 23.82 11.07
C PHE A 428 -12.39 24.15 12.00
N ILE A 429 -13.42 24.80 11.47
CA ILE A 429 -14.56 25.30 12.24
C ILE A 429 -15.89 24.67 11.82
N GLU A 430 -15.86 23.60 11.01
CA GLU A 430 -17.08 22.98 10.46
C GLU A 430 -17.99 22.47 11.57
N TYR A 431 -17.43 21.70 12.50
CA TYR A 431 -18.11 21.17 13.69
C TYR A 431 -17.91 22.12 14.88
N ASP A 432 -18.97 22.84 15.25
CA ASP A 432 -19.00 23.84 16.32
C ASP A 432 -19.87 23.43 17.52
N SER A 433 -20.17 22.13 17.66
CA SER A 433 -20.98 21.60 18.78
C SER A 433 -20.35 21.86 20.15
N SER A 434 -19.01 21.84 20.23
CA SER A 434 -18.25 22.12 21.46
C SER A 434 -17.99 23.60 21.70
N PHE A 435 -18.43 24.50 20.82
CA PHE A 435 -18.09 25.92 20.88
C PHE A 435 -19.05 26.65 21.82
N SER A 436 -18.53 27.62 22.57
CA SER A 436 -19.35 28.60 23.29
C SER A 436 -20.13 29.48 22.31
N GLU A 437 -21.14 30.20 22.79
CA GLU A 437 -21.96 31.06 21.92
C GLU A 437 -21.14 32.19 21.26
N GLU A 438 -20.11 32.72 21.92
CA GLU A 438 -19.22 33.72 21.33
C GLU A 438 -18.31 33.10 20.26
N GLU A 439 -17.75 31.91 20.52
CA GLU A 439 -16.94 31.16 19.57
C GLU A 439 -17.77 30.75 18.34
N LYS A 440 -19.03 30.32 18.51
CA LYS A 440 -19.97 30.05 17.40
C LYS A 440 -20.22 31.29 16.55
N LYS A 441 -20.34 32.46 17.17
CA LYS A 441 -20.51 33.72 16.44
C LYS A 441 -19.28 34.07 15.60
N GLN A 442 -18.08 33.89 16.16
CA GLN A 442 -16.82 34.07 15.43
C GLN A 442 -16.67 33.06 14.29
N ALA A 443 -16.95 31.77 14.56
CA ALA A 443 -16.93 30.71 13.56
C ALA A 443 -17.95 30.96 12.45
N LYS A 444 -19.17 31.40 12.77
CA LYS A 444 -20.20 31.77 11.78
C LYS A 444 -19.71 32.89 10.86
N ALA A 445 -19.13 33.96 11.42
CA ALA A 445 -18.59 35.07 10.65
C ALA A 445 -17.46 34.61 9.71
N LEU A 446 -16.57 33.73 10.18
CA LEU A 446 -15.52 33.13 9.35
C LEU A 446 -16.08 32.21 8.26
N LYS A 447 -17.04 31.33 8.57
CA LYS A 447 -17.72 30.45 7.60
C LYS A 447 -18.33 31.28 6.47
N VAL A 448 -19.05 32.36 6.80
CA VAL A 448 -19.65 33.26 5.83
C VAL A 448 -18.58 33.91 4.95
N ALA A 449 -17.53 34.49 5.55
CA ALA A 449 -16.46 35.15 4.82
C ALA A 449 -15.71 34.19 3.87
N CYS A 450 -15.33 33.01 4.36
CA CYS A 450 -14.62 31.99 3.59
C CYS A 450 -15.47 31.45 2.44
N ASN A 451 -16.74 31.09 2.69
CA ASN A 451 -17.62 30.58 1.63
C ASN A 451 -17.92 31.64 0.57
N LEU A 452 -18.13 32.90 0.97
CA LEU A 452 -18.27 34.01 0.04
C LEU A 452 -17.02 34.18 -0.82
N ASN A 453 -15.83 34.25 -0.21
CA ASN A 453 -14.59 34.43 -0.94
C ASN A 453 -14.29 33.22 -1.85
N ASN A 454 -14.58 32.01 -1.38
CA ASN A 454 -14.45 30.81 -2.20
C ASN A 454 -15.43 30.83 -3.38
N ALA A 455 -16.69 31.23 -3.18
CA ALA A 455 -17.64 31.39 -4.29
C ALA A 455 -17.12 32.37 -5.35
N ALA A 456 -16.45 33.46 -4.93
CA ALA A 456 -15.79 34.37 -5.87
C ALA A 456 -14.65 33.68 -6.64
N CYS A 457 -13.85 32.83 -6.00
CA CYS A 457 -12.85 31.99 -6.68
C CYS A 457 -13.52 31.08 -7.73
N LYS A 458 -14.57 30.34 -7.33
CA LYS A 458 -15.28 29.41 -8.22
C LYS A 458 -15.90 30.11 -9.43
N LEU A 459 -16.47 31.30 -9.26
CA LEU A 459 -16.94 32.14 -10.37
C LEU A 459 -15.80 32.50 -11.34
N LYS A 460 -14.61 32.88 -10.84
CA LYS A 460 -13.44 33.18 -11.69
C LYS A 460 -12.91 31.94 -12.42
N LEU A 461 -13.03 30.77 -11.80
CA LEU A 461 -12.66 29.47 -12.38
C LEU A 461 -13.75 28.85 -13.28
N LYS A 462 -14.90 29.53 -13.44
CA LYS A 462 -16.07 29.04 -14.19
C LYS A 462 -16.70 27.74 -13.61
N LEU A 463 -16.46 27.48 -12.33
CA LEU A 463 -17.07 26.37 -11.59
C LEU A 463 -18.41 26.82 -10.97
N TYR A 464 -19.38 27.10 -11.82
CA TYR A 464 -20.63 27.79 -11.42
C TYR A 464 -21.48 26.97 -10.46
N ASN A 465 -21.57 25.64 -10.64
CA ASN A 465 -22.28 24.74 -9.73
C ASN A 465 -21.70 24.78 -8.31
N GLU A 466 -20.38 24.88 -8.16
CA GLU A 466 -19.76 24.98 -6.84
C GLU A 466 -19.96 26.37 -6.22
N ALA A 467 -19.90 27.43 -7.03
CA ALA A 467 -20.19 28.79 -6.59
C ALA A 467 -21.62 28.92 -6.03
N GLU A 468 -22.59 28.30 -6.72
CA GLU A 468 -23.99 28.25 -6.29
C GLU A 468 -24.12 27.60 -4.91
N LYS A 469 -23.61 26.38 -4.74
CA LYS A 469 -23.64 25.64 -3.47
C LYS A 469 -23.03 26.44 -2.32
N LEU A 470 -21.89 27.08 -2.55
CA LEU A 470 -21.22 27.89 -1.53
C LEU A 470 -22.05 29.11 -1.12
N CYS A 471 -22.71 29.76 -2.07
CA CYS A 471 -23.61 30.89 -1.77
C CYS A 471 -24.87 30.43 -1.05
N THR A 472 -25.43 29.27 -1.42
CA THR A 472 -26.59 28.67 -0.74
C THR A 472 -26.26 28.38 0.73
N LYS A 473 -25.09 27.79 1.03
CA LYS A 473 -24.61 27.61 2.42
C LYS A 473 -24.51 28.92 3.20
N VAL A 474 -24.12 30.02 2.56
CA VAL A 474 -24.09 31.34 3.20
C VAL A 474 -25.50 31.84 3.50
N LEU A 475 -26.45 31.63 2.59
CA LEU A 475 -27.84 32.07 2.74
C LEU A 475 -28.63 31.25 3.77
N GLU A 476 -28.24 29.99 4.01
CA GLU A 476 -28.74 29.20 5.14
C GLU A 476 -28.33 29.80 6.49
N LEU A 477 -27.14 30.40 6.57
CA LEU A 477 -26.64 31.07 7.77
C LEU A 477 -27.14 32.52 7.89
N GLU A 478 -27.22 33.23 6.77
CA GLU A 478 -27.57 34.64 6.63
C GLU A 478 -28.45 34.87 5.39
N SER A 479 -29.76 34.67 5.54
CA SER A 479 -30.72 34.71 4.43
C SER A 479 -30.86 36.06 3.73
N SER A 480 -30.36 37.13 4.35
CA SER A 480 -30.32 38.51 3.84
C SER A 480 -28.95 38.94 3.30
N ASN A 481 -27.99 38.03 3.13
CA ASN A 481 -26.66 38.36 2.65
C ASN A 481 -26.67 38.75 1.15
N VAL A 482 -26.65 40.06 0.87
CA VAL A 482 -26.69 40.62 -0.50
C VAL A 482 -25.56 40.10 -1.38
N LYS A 483 -24.35 39.90 -0.83
CA LYS A 483 -23.20 39.38 -1.61
C LYS A 483 -23.40 37.94 -2.05
N ALA A 484 -24.02 37.12 -1.19
CA ALA A 484 -24.33 35.73 -1.54
C ALA A 484 -25.42 35.65 -2.61
N LEU A 485 -26.52 36.41 -2.45
CA LEU A 485 -27.58 36.51 -3.46
C LEU A 485 -27.02 36.97 -4.81
N TYR A 486 -26.21 38.02 -4.80
CA TYR A 486 -25.56 38.55 -6.00
C TYR A 486 -24.68 37.51 -6.71
N ARG A 487 -23.78 36.84 -5.97
CA ARG A 487 -22.85 35.84 -6.54
C ARG A 487 -23.57 34.57 -6.99
N ARG A 488 -24.64 34.16 -6.29
CA ARG A 488 -25.45 33.01 -6.69
C ARG A 488 -26.24 33.31 -7.97
N ALA A 489 -26.79 34.51 -8.10
CA ALA A 489 -27.39 34.97 -9.35
C ALA A 489 -26.40 34.96 -10.52
N GLN A 490 -25.15 35.39 -10.29
CA GLN A 490 -24.09 35.29 -11.31
C GLN A 490 -23.83 33.84 -11.75
N ALA A 491 -23.84 32.90 -10.82
CA ALA A 491 -23.72 31.48 -11.13
C ALA A 491 -24.93 30.97 -11.94
N TYR A 492 -26.17 31.25 -11.50
CA TYR A 492 -27.39 30.87 -12.20
C TYR A 492 -27.47 31.44 -13.63
N ILE A 493 -27.04 32.70 -13.83
CA ILE A 493 -26.95 33.33 -15.15
C ILE A 493 -26.04 32.54 -16.11
N GLN A 494 -24.98 31.92 -15.60
CA GLN A 494 -24.06 31.11 -16.39
C GLN A 494 -24.54 29.67 -16.58
N LEU A 495 -25.31 29.14 -15.61
CA LEU A 495 -25.99 27.85 -15.69
C LEU A 495 -27.28 27.87 -16.53
N ALA A 496 -27.72 29.07 -16.95
CA ALA A 496 -28.96 29.34 -17.67
C ALA A 496 -30.25 29.14 -16.82
N ASP A 497 -30.13 29.14 -15.49
CA ASP A 497 -31.26 29.14 -14.56
C ASP A 497 -31.79 30.56 -14.33
N LEU A 498 -32.33 31.18 -15.39
CA LEU A 498 -32.62 32.61 -15.41
C LEU A 498 -33.70 33.04 -14.40
N ASP A 499 -34.68 32.19 -14.11
CA ASP A 499 -35.74 32.49 -13.13
C ASP A 499 -35.19 32.55 -11.70
N LEU A 500 -34.28 31.63 -11.35
CA LEU A 500 -33.61 31.62 -10.04
C LEU A 500 -32.68 32.82 -9.91
N ALA A 501 -31.97 33.19 -10.98
CA ALA A 501 -31.18 34.42 -11.01
C ALA A 501 -32.04 35.67 -10.79
N GLU A 502 -33.21 35.75 -11.43
CA GLU A 502 -34.13 36.88 -11.26
C GLU A 502 -34.63 37.00 -9.82
N PHE A 503 -34.98 35.87 -9.22
CA PHE A 503 -35.41 35.79 -7.83
C PHE A 503 -34.34 36.34 -6.87
N ASP A 504 -33.09 35.87 -6.99
CA ASP A 504 -32.00 36.30 -6.13
C ASP A 504 -31.65 37.79 -6.31
N ILE A 505 -31.67 38.29 -7.54
CA ILE A 505 -31.42 39.70 -7.83
C ILE A 505 -32.51 40.60 -7.26
N LYS A 506 -33.79 40.22 -7.40
CA LYS A 506 -34.90 40.99 -6.81
C LYS A 506 -34.78 41.02 -5.30
N LYS A 507 -34.57 39.86 -4.67
CA LYS A 507 -34.36 39.77 -3.22
C LYS A 507 -33.17 40.62 -2.76
N ALA A 508 -32.08 40.65 -3.53
CA ALA A 508 -30.93 41.49 -3.22
C ALA A 508 -31.25 43.00 -3.31
N LEU A 509 -32.05 43.42 -4.31
CA LEU A 509 -32.48 44.81 -4.47
C LEU A 509 -33.56 45.22 -3.45
N ASP A 510 -34.37 44.28 -2.95
CA ASP A 510 -35.32 44.55 -1.87
C ASP A 510 -34.58 44.89 -0.56
N ILE A 511 -33.42 44.26 -0.34
CA ILE A 511 -32.57 44.48 0.84
C ILE A 511 -31.69 45.73 0.67
N ASP A 512 -31.06 45.89 -0.50
CA ASP A 512 -30.21 47.04 -0.83
C ASP A 512 -30.62 47.64 -2.20
N PRO A 513 -31.63 48.53 -2.21
CA PRO A 513 -32.17 49.11 -3.44
C PRO A 513 -31.17 49.97 -4.21
N ASN A 514 -30.07 50.39 -3.60
CA ASN A 514 -29.07 51.27 -4.20
C ASN A 514 -27.82 50.54 -4.67
N ASN A 515 -27.78 49.21 -4.55
CA ASN A 515 -26.65 48.41 -4.96
C ASN A 515 -26.39 48.51 -6.48
N ARG A 516 -25.31 49.20 -6.85
CA ARG A 516 -24.96 49.43 -8.27
C ARG A 516 -24.64 48.13 -8.99
N ASP A 517 -23.92 47.22 -8.35
CA ASP A 517 -23.47 45.97 -8.98
C ASP A 517 -24.65 45.03 -9.26
N VAL A 518 -25.58 44.90 -8.30
CA VAL A 518 -26.81 44.11 -8.48
C VAL A 518 -27.68 44.70 -9.59
N LYS A 519 -27.82 46.03 -9.69
CA LYS A 519 -28.56 46.69 -10.79
C LYS A 519 -27.94 46.41 -12.16
N LEU A 520 -26.61 46.42 -12.24
CA LEU A 520 -25.89 46.13 -13.49
C LEU A 520 -26.08 44.66 -13.91
N GLU A 521 -26.00 43.74 -12.94
CA GLU A 521 -26.24 42.32 -13.17
C GLU A 521 -27.70 42.06 -13.58
N TYR A 522 -28.67 42.79 -13.00
CA TYR A 522 -30.07 42.69 -13.40
C TYR A 522 -30.28 43.08 -14.87
N LYS A 523 -29.58 44.12 -15.33
CA LYS A 523 -29.60 44.50 -16.74
C LYS A 523 -29.04 43.37 -17.62
N THR A 524 -27.92 42.79 -17.21
CA THR A 524 -27.28 41.65 -17.89
C THR A 524 -28.21 40.44 -17.96
N LEU A 525 -28.91 40.13 -16.86
CA LEU A 525 -29.93 39.08 -16.83
C LEU A 525 -31.05 39.37 -17.83
N LYS A 526 -31.59 40.59 -17.88
CA LYS A 526 -32.65 40.94 -18.84
C LYS A 526 -32.21 40.81 -20.29
N GLU A 527 -30.96 41.12 -20.59
CA GLU A 527 -30.38 40.90 -21.92
C GLU A 527 -30.29 39.41 -22.26
N LYS A 528 -29.81 38.57 -21.31
CA LYS A 528 -29.78 37.11 -21.49
C LYS A 528 -31.18 36.50 -21.66
N VAL A 529 -32.16 36.93 -20.87
CA VAL A 529 -33.56 36.46 -21.00
C VAL A 529 -34.11 36.78 -22.39
N LYS A 530 -33.86 37.98 -22.91
CA LYS A 530 -34.27 38.34 -24.28
C LYS A 530 -33.58 37.48 -25.33
N GLU A 531 -32.30 37.20 -25.17
CA GLU A 531 -31.54 36.34 -26.08
C GLU A 531 -32.07 34.90 -26.04
N TYR A 532 -32.33 34.37 -24.85
CA TYR A 532 -32.88 33.03 -24.62
C TYR A 532 -34.26 32.90 -25.28
N ASN A 533 -35.19 33.82 -25.00
CA ASN A 533 -36.53 33.82 -25.61
C ASN A 533 -36.49 33.92 -27.14
N LYS A 534 -35.53 34.68 -27.69
CA LYS A 534 -35.33 34.77 -29.14
C LYS A 534 -34.84 33.45 -29.73
N LYS A 535 -33.95 32.74 -29.03
CA LYS A 535 -33.46 31.41 -29.45
C LYS A 535 -34.58 30.37 -29.37
N ASP A 536 -35.34 30.34 -28.28
CA ASP A 536 -36.47 29.43 -28.10
C ASP A 536 -37.55 29.65 -29.17
N ALA A 537 -37.96 30.90 -29.40
CA ALA A 537 -38.92 31.21 -30.45
C ALA A 537 -38.45 30.74 -31.84
N LYS A 538 -37.16 30.89 -32.14
CA LYS A 538 -36.56 30.40 -33.39
C LYS A 538 -36.52 28.86 -33.44
N PHE A 539 -36.18 28.21 -32.33
CA PHE A 539 -36.11 26.75 -32.22
C PHE A 539 -37.49 26.12 -32.41
N TYR A 540 -38.50 26.57 -31.66
CA TYR A 540 -39.88 26.11 -31.81
C TYR A 540 -40.44 26.44 -33.19
N GLY A 541 -40.18 27.64 -33.74
CA GLY A 541 -40.58 27.99 -35.09
C GLY A 541 -40.03 27.03 -36.16
N ASN A 542 -38.76 26.65 -36.05
CA ASN A 542 -38.13 25.66 -36.94
C ASN A 542 -38.70 24.24 -36.73
N MET A 543 -38.97 23.85 -35.48
CA MET A 543 -39.54 22.55 -35.14
C MET A 543 -40.97 22.39 -35.70
N PHE A 544 -41.83 23.39 -35.53
CA PHE A 544 -43.18 23.41 -36.09
C PHE A 544 -43.16 23.38 -37.63
N ALA A 545 -42.24 24.11 -38.27
CA ALA A 545 -42.09 24.08 -39.72
C ALA A 545 -41.65 22.69 -40.23
N LYS A 546 -40.83 21.97 -39.47
CA LYS A 546 -40.40 20.61 -39.80
C LYS A 546 -41.51 19.59 -39.58
N MET A 547 -42.29 19.69 -38.50
CA MET A 547 -43.45 18.81 -38.23
C MET A 547 -44.52 18.94 -39.33
N LYS A 548 -44.85 20.17 -39.74
CA LYS A 548 -45.78 20.40 -40.87
C LYS A 548 -45.30 19.75 -42.18
N LYS A 549 -43.98 19.70 -42.42
CA LYS A 549 -43.39 19.01 -43.59
C LYS A 549 -43.43 17.49 -43.48
N VAL A 550 -43.45 16.93 -42.26
CA VAL A 550 -43.57 15.49 -42.02
C VAL A 550 -45.03 15.03 -42.07
N GLU A 551 -45.99 15.87 -41.67
CA GLU A 551 -47.43 15.59 -41.80
C GLU A 551 -47.96 15.74 -43.24
N SER A 552 -47.19 16.39 -44.11
CA SER A 552 -47.51 16.58 -45.54
C SER A 552 -46.73 15.68 -46.50
N ALA A 553 -45.92 14.76 -45.96
CA ALA A 553 -45.26 13.67 -46.67
C ALA A 553 -45.89 12.33 -46.26
#